data_AF-A0A4S0IFG8-F1
#
_entry.id   AF-A0A4S0IFG8-F1
#
_cell.length_a   1.000
_cell.length_b   1.000
_cell.length_c   1.000
_cell.angle_alpha   90.00
_cell.angle_beta   90.00
_cell.angle_gamma   90.00
#
_symmetry.space_group_name_H-M   'P 1'
#
loop_
_entity.id
_entity.type
_entity.pdbx_description
1 polymer ?
#
loop_
_entity_poly.entity_id
_entity_poly.type
_entity_poly.pdbx_seq_one_letter_code
_entity_poly.pdbx_strand_id
1 'polypeptide(L)'
;RSSDLAAAKGTEAAGAAMTGSANIDHLEISDKVYIKSDQQVATGDQGSFDMKSQVLLLSGKRVVLSQNDNVLVGCKLTVQMKSGLAQVDPCAGQRVQMSITPPPKSDASKS
;
A
#
# COMPACT_ATOMS: atom_id res chain seq x y z
N ARG A 1 -18.88 17.58 -22.96
CA ARG A 1 -18.43 17.43 -21.55
C ARG A 1 -19.16 16.23 -20.98
N SER A 2 -18.63 15.03 -21.21
CA SER A 2 -19.26 13.77 -20.81
C SER A 2 -18.17 12.72 -20.58
N SER A 3 -17.34 12.91 -19.55
CA SER A 3 -16.28 11.94 -19.25
C SER A 3 -15.99 11.73 -17.75
N ASP A 4 -16.72 12.39 -16.84
CA ASP A 4 -16.33 12.44 -15.42
C ASP A 4 -17.13 11.50 -14.48
N LEU A 5 -17.82 10.47 -14.98
CA LEU A 5 -18.65 9.59 -14.13
C LEU A 5 -18.21 8.10 -14.05
N ALA A 6 -17.09 7.71 -14.65
CA ALA A 6 -16.66 6.30 -14.64
C ALA A 6 -15.75 5.91 -13.45
N ALA A 7 -15.10 6.87 -12.79
CA ALA A 7 -14.07 6.58 -11.79
C ALA A 7 -14.60 6.27 -10.37
N ALA A 8 -15.83 6.69 -10.03
CA ALA A 8 -16.34 6.58 -8.66
C ALA A 8 -16.83 5.17 -8.28
N LYS A 9 -17.27 4.36 -9.25
CA LYS A 9 -17.88 3.03 -8.98
C LYS A 9 -16.87 1.94 -8.58
N GLY A 10 -15.60 2.08 -8.96
CA GLY A 10 -14.56 1.09 -8.64
C GLY A 10 -14.10 1.15 -7.18
N THR A 11 -14.05 2.35 -6.60
CA THR A 11 -13.56 2.58 -5.24
C THR A 11 -14.55 2.09 -4.17
N GLU A 12 -15.85 2.30 -4.37
CA GLU A 12 -16.90 1.82 -3.45
C GLU A 12 -17.03 0.30 -3.44
N ALA A 13 -16.93 -0.36 -4.60
CA ALA A 13 -16.99 -1.82 -4.69
C ALA A 13 -15.78 -2.50 -4.01
N ALA A 14 -14.57 -1.93 -4.15
CA ALA A 14 -13.37 -2.44 -3.49
C ALA A 14 -13.42 -2.22 -1.96
N GLY A 15 -13.93 -1.08 -1.50
CA GLY A 15 -14.15 -0.83 -0.07
C GLY A 15 -15.25 -1.71 0.54
N ALA A 16 -16.33 -1.98 -0.23
CA ALA A 16 -17.42 -2.86 0.18
C ALA A 16 -17.00 -4.34 0.24
N ALA A 17 -16.16 -4.79 -0.71
CA ALA A 17 -15.57 -6.13 -0.69
C ALA A 17 -14.68 -6.36 0.55
N MET A 18 -13.98 -5.32 0.99
CA MET A 18 -13.16 -5.34 2.21
C MET A 18 -13.99 -5.28 3.51
N THR A 19 -15.27 -4.87 3.46
CA THR A 19 -16.11 -4.58 4.65
C THR A 19 -17.28 -5.54 4.90
N GLY A 20 -17.36 -6.67 4.17
CA GLY A 20 -17.94 -7.90 4.75
C GLY A 20 -19.40 -8.25 4.45
N SER A 21 -19.87 -8.09 3.21
CA SER A 21 -21.17 -8.64 2.76
C SER A 21 -21.08 -9.83 1.78
N ALA A 22 -19.86 -10.23 1.41
CA ALA A 22 -19.59 -11.39 0.55
C ALA A 22 -18.58 -12.33 1.21
N ASN A 23 -18.75 -13.65 1.02
CA ASN A 23 -17.76 -14.67 1.42
C ASN A 23 -16.59 -14.64 0.43
N ILE A 24 -15.65 -13.72 0.65
CA ILE A 24 -14.46 -13.55 -0.18
C ILE A 24 -13.27 -14.16 0.56
N ASP A 25 -12.55 -15.07 -0.09
CA ASP A 25 -11.34 -15.70 0.47
C ASP A 25 -10.06 -14.97 0.03
N HIS A 26 -10.01 -14.48 -1.22
CA HIS A 26 -8.86 -13.81 -1.81
C HIS A 26 -9.28 -12.65 -2.72
N LEU A 27 -8.49 -11.59 -2.74
CA LEU A 27 -8.56 -10.51 -3.73
C LEU A 27 -7.27 -10.52 -4.55
N GLU A 28 -7.39 -10.40 -5.88
CA GLU A 28 -6.25 -10.31 -6.79
C GLU A 28 -6.41 -9.07 -7.70
N ILE A 29 -5.32 -8.32 -7.87
CA ILE A 29 -5.28 -7.07 -8.62
C ILE A 29 -4.06 -7.10 -9.54
N SER A 30 -4.23 -6.69 -10.80
CA SER A 30 -3.18 -6.69 -11.84
C SER A 30 -2.99 -5.31 -12.47
N ASP A 31 -1.91 -5.16 -13.24
CA ASP A 31 -1.46 -4.01 -14.05
C ASP A 31 -1.08 -2.73 -13.30
N LYS A 32 -1.85 -2.32 -12.29
CA LYS A 32 -1.53 -1.12 -11.50
C LYS A 32 -2.23 -1.15 -10.15
N VAL A 33 -1.46 -1.30 -9.09
CA VAL A 33 -1.98 -1.33 -7.72
C VAL A 33 -1.68 -0.03 -7.00
N TYR A 34 -2.72 0.54 -6.39
CA TYR A 34 -2.64 1.69 -5.50
C TYR A 34 -3.52 1.41 -4.27
N ILE A 35 -2.88 1.29 -3.11
CA ILE A 35 -3.56 1.07 -1.83
C ILE A 35 -3.27 2.27 -0.95
N LYS A 36 -4.30 2.82 -0.33
CA LYS A 36 -4.18 3.94 0.60
C LYS A 36 -4.97 3.64 1.88
N SER A 37 -4.32 3.85 3.02
CA SER A 37 -4.93 3.84 4.35
C SER A 37 -4.34 4.99 5.15
N ASP A 38 -5.18 5.96 5.54
CA ASP A 38 -4.73 7.17 6.25
C ASP A 38 -3.55 7.87 5.54
N GLN A 39 -2.40 7.99 6.20
CA GLN A 39 -1.17 8.56 5.64
C GLN A 39 -0.27 7.53 4.95
N GLN A 40 -0.67 6.25 4.92
CA GLN A 40 0.08 5.18 4.27
C GLN A 40 -0.42 4.97 2.84
N VAL A 41 0.53 4.86 1.91
CA VAL A 41 0.26 4.54 0.51
C VAL A 41 1.22 3.44 0.07
N ALA A 42 0.70 2.41 -0.59
CA ALA A 42 1.49 1.34 -1.17
C ALA A 42 1.14 1.19 -2.66
N THR A 43 2.17 1.09 -3.50
CA THR A 43 2.02 0.97 -4.96
C THR A 43 2.85 -0.18 -5.50
N GLY A 44 2.38 -0.81 -6.58
CA GLY A 44 3.04 -1.92 -7.26
C GLY A 44 2.33 -2.27 -8.57
N ASP A 45 2.79 -3.32 -9.25
CA ASP A 45 2.20 -3.78 -10.50
C ASP A 45 1.09 -4.83 -10.26
N GLN A 46 1.28 -5.68 -9.25
CA GLN A 46 0.34 -6.73 -8.84
C GLN A 46 0.10 -6.68 -7.34
N GLY A 47 -1.07 -7.16 -6.94
CA GLY A 47 -1.48 -7.20 -5.54
C GLY A 47 -2.37 -8.40 -5.26
N SER A 48 -2.16 -9.03 -4.10
CA SER A 48 -3.09 -10.03 -3.60
C SER A 48 -3.36 -9.84 -2.11
N PHE A 49 -4.58 -10.11 -1.68
CA PHE A 49 -4.95 -10.12 -0.27
C PHE A 49 -5.65 -11.43 0.06
N ASP A 50 -5.04 -12.21 0.95
CA ASP A 50 -5.64 -13.40 1.51
C ASP A 50 -6.39 -13.02 2.79
N MET A 51 -7.72 -13.18 2.79
CA MET A 51 -8.58 -12.72 3.89
C MET A 51 -8.50 -13.63 5.13
N LYS A 52 -8.12 -14.91 4.98
CA LYS A 52 -8.00 -15.88 6.09
C LYS A 52 -6.75 -15.64 6.93
N SER A 53 -5.62 -15.54 6.26
CA SER A 53 -4.32 -15.22 6.85
C SER A 53 -4.18 -13.73 7.16
N GLN A 54 -4.94 -12.87 6.46
CA GLN A 54 -4.86 -11.41 6.48
C GLN A 54 -3.47 -10.92 6.04
N VAL A 55 -2.98 -11.49 4.94
CA VAL A 55 -1.70 -11.13 4.32
C VAL A 55 -1.95 -10.38 3.01
N LEU A 56 -1.45 -9.16 2.94
CA LEU A 56 -1.38 -8.36 1.72
C LEU A 56 -0.01 -8.54 1.09
N LEU A 57 0.02 -8.84 -0.21
CA LEU A 57 1.22 -8.90 -1.01
C LEU A 57 1.13 -7.88 -2.15
N LEU A 58 2.15 -7.06 -2.33
CA LEU A 58 2.38 -6.31 -3.57
C LEU A 58 3.68 -6.78 -4.22
N SER A 59 3.69 -6.82 -5.54
CA SER A 59 4.87 -7.16 -6.34
C SER A 59 4.93 -6.34 -7.62
N GLY A 60 6.13 -6.25 -8.20
CA GLY A 60 6.32 -5.59 -9.49
C GLY A 60 7.76 -5.21 -9.75
N LYS A 61 7.97 -4.46 -10.83
CA LYS A 61 9.27 -3.85 -11.17
C LYS A 61 9.70 -2.80 -10.15
N ARG A 62 8.73 -2.17 -9.49
CA ARG A 62 8.94 -1.19 -8.43
C ARG A 62 7.75 -1.23 -7.49
N VAL A 63 8.03 -1.51 -6.22
CA VAL A 63 7.06 -1.41 -5.13
C VAL A 63 7.49 -0.27 -4.23
N VAL A 64 6.57 0.65 -3.94
CA VAL A 64 6.81 1.80 -3.07
C VAL A 64 5.80 1.79 -1.93
N LEU A 65 6.30 1.81 -0.70
CA LEU A 65 5.53 2.07 0.50
C LEU A 65 5.91 3.46 1.02
N SER A 66 4.94 4.33 1.25
CA SER A 66 5.16 5.63 1.85
C SER A 66 4.27 5.83 3.06
N GLN A 67 4.79 6.48 4.10
CA GLN A 67 4.05 6.92 5.27
C GLN A 67 4.47 8.34 5.62
N ASN A 68 3.56 9.31 5.47
CA ASN A 68 3.93 10.73 5.48
C ASN A 68 5.06 10.98 4.47
N ASP A 69 6.16 11.60 4.90
CA ASP A 69 7.35 11.88 4.10
C ASP A 69 8.40 10.76 4.12
N ASN A 70 8.08 9.61 4.73
CA ASN A 70 8.95 8.44 4.73
C ASN A 70 8.62 7.53 3.55
N VAL A 71 9.64 6.99 2.89
CA VAL A 71 9.50 6.16 1.68
C VAL A 71 10.42 4.95 1.75
N LEU A 72 9.87 3.76 1.47
CA LEU A 72 10.59 2.51 1.25
C LEU A 72 10.33 2.02 -0.18
N VAL A 73 11.39 1.60 -0.87
CA VAL A 73 11.34 1.12 -2.25
C VAL A 73 12.00 -0.24 -2.37
N GLY A 74 11.30 -1.18 -3.03
CA GLY A 74 11.79 -2.51 -3.37
C GLY A 74 11.04 -3.08 -4.58
N CYS A 75 10.90 -4.40 -4.65
CA CYS A 75 10.13 -5.08 -5.70
C CYS A 75 9.01 -5.99 -5.16
N LYS A 76 8.97 -6.19 -3.84
CA LYS A 76 7.91 -6.94 -3.18
C LYS A 76 7.65 -6.33 -1.80
N LEU A 77 6.39 -6.18 -1.43
CA LEU A 77 5.94 -5.77 -0.10
C LEU A 77 5.00 -6.84 0.43
N THR A 78 5.31 -7.40 1.59
CA THR A 78 4.41 -8.32 2.33
C THR A 78 3.97 -7.62 3.60
N VAL A 79 2.66 -7.54 3.84
CA VAL A 79 2.09 -6.97 5.06
C VAL A 79 1.21 -7.99 5.77
N GLN A 80 1.55 -8.28 7.01
CA GLN A 80 0.74 -9.09 7.92
C GLN A 80 -0.20 -8.17 8.70
N MET A 81 -1.48 -8.07 8.30
CA MET A 81 -2.41 -7.13 8.92
C MET A 81 -2.67 -7.44 10.40
N LYS A 82 -2.59 -8.73 10.81
CA LYS A 82 -2.76 -9.15 12.21
C LYS A 82 -1.73 -8.54 13.16
N SER A 83 -0.47 -8.53 12.74
CA SER A 83 0.65 -8.06 13.55
C SER A 83 1.07 -6.63 13.22
N GLY A 84 0.63 -6.10 12.08
CA GLY A 84 1.10 -4.83 11.53
C GLY A 84 2.50 -4.90 10.91
N LEU A 85 3.10 -6.09 10.79
CA LEU A 85 4.45 -6.23 10.24
C LEU A 85 4.45 -6.05 8.72
N ALA A 86 5.26 -5.11 8.25
CA ALA A 86 5.52 -4.88 6.83
C ALA A 86 6.98 -5.24 6.50
N GLN A 87 7.18 -6.05 5.45
CA GLN A 87 8.49 -6.44 4.93
C GLN A 87 8.60 -6.05 3.47
N VAL A 88 9.69 -5.35 3.12
CA VAL A 88 10.03 -5.01 1.74
C VAL A 88 11.24 -5.82 1.31
N ASP A 89 11.11 -6.57 0.21
CA ASP A 89 12.22 -7.32 -0.37
C ASP A 89 12.86 -6.52 -1.53
N PRO A 90 14.19 -6.64 -1.71
CA PRO A 90 14.90 -5.91 -2.76
C PRO A 90 14.53 -6.41 -4.16
N CYS A 91 14.75 -5.56 -5.15
CA CYS A 91 14.78 -6.00 -6.55
C CYS A 91 16.02 -6.86 -6.81
N ALA A 92 15.94 -7.76 -7.81
CA ALA A 92 17.05 -8.61 -8.20
C ALA A 92 18.32 -7.78 -8.49
N GLY A 93 19.43 -8.13 -7.82
CA GLY A 93 20.71 -7.41 -7.95
C GLY A 93 20.75 -6.04 -7.29
N GLN A 94 19.71 -5.60 -6.58
CA GLN A 94 19.62 -4.28 -5.96
C GLN A 94 19.51 -4.38 -4.43
N ARG A 95 19.31 -3.24 -3.79
CA ARG A 95 19.04 -3.11 -2.35
C ARG A 95 17.68 -2.45 -2.15
N VAL A 96 17.08 -2.69 -1.00
CA VAL A 96 15.96 -1.85 -0.54
C VAL A 96 16.49 -0.43 -0.34
N GLN A 97 15.74 0.56 -0.83
CA GLN A 97 16.05 1.97 -0.61
C GLN A 97 15.07 2.55 0.39
N MET A 98 15.58 3.30 1.36
CA MET A 98 14.76 3.93 2.39
C MET A 98 15.14 5.41 2.50
N SER A 99 14.12 6.26 2.47
CA SER A 99 14.23 7.68 2.79
C SER A 99 13.37 7.94 4.03
N ILE A 100 14.03 8.39 5.09
CA ILE A 100 13.35 8.77 6.34
C ILE A 100 13.50 10.28 6.47
N THR A 101 12.36 10.95 6.62
CA THR A 101 12.30 12.39 6.85
C THR A 101 12.12 12.60 8.35
N PRO A 102 13.11 13.18 9.05
CA PRO A 102 12.94 13.52 10.46
C PRO A 102 11.84 14.56 10.62
N PRO A 103 11.06 14.51 11.71
CA PRO A 103 10.13 15.58 12.01
C PRO A 103 10.91 16.91 12.09
N PRO A 104 10.28 18.04 11.70
CA PRO A 104 10.90 19.33 11.87
C PRO A 104 11.32 19.49 13.34
N LYS A 105 12.52 20.04 13.58
CA LYS A 105 12.92 20.42 14.93
C LYS A 105 11.86 21.39 15.42
N SER A 106 11.03 20.96 16.36
CA SER A 106 10.24 21.86 17.18
C SER A 106 11.24 22.80 17.82
N ASP A 107 11.22 24.08 17.41
CA ASP A 107 12.03 25.12 18.05
C ASP A 107 11.80 25.00 19.55
N ALA A 108 12.82 24.50 20.25
CA ALA A 108 12.82 24.43 21.69
C ALA A 108 12.66 25.87 22.17
N SER A 109 11.45 26.20 22.63
CA SER A 109 11.17 27.32 23.52
C SER A 109 11.88 28.62 23.15
N LYS A 110 11.41 29.35 22.14
CA LYS A 110 11.48 30.82 22.23
C LYS A 110 10.32 31.29 23.11
N SER A 111 10.53 31.19 24.43
CA SER A 111 9.91 32.07 25.42
C SER A 111 10.84 33.25 25.65
#